data_AF-A0A7S1RU79-F1
#
_entry.id   AF-A0A7S1RU79-F1
#
_cell.length_a   1.000
_cell.length_b   1.000
_cell.length_c   1.000
_cell.angle_alpha   90.00
_cell.angle_beta   90.00
_cell.angle_gamma   90.00
#
_symmetry.space_group_name_H-M   'P 1'
#
loop_
_entity.id
_entity.type
_entity.pdbx_description
1 polymer ?
#
loop_
_entity_poly.entity_id
_entity_poly.type
_entity_poly.pdbx_seq_one_letter_code
_entity_poly.pdbx_strand_id
1 'polypeptide(L)'
;DGDAKVLHHAECMAQLLLQELREQETKSAEEKLEMKRQRREEFDIGWKVEQIPRNAAVAARLNQCPVSRGMCCVVLRNDSPVASIASTVEPSAAVNLEYLMTALQVRARENREPLFSLDPLDPANPKLSMQAKRFEPAWLAGTSVGEVLFQADYHLKELS
;
A
#
# COMPACT_ATOMS: atom_id res chain seq x y z
N ASP A 1 -48.23 -33.52 -20.42
CA ASP A 1 -47.26 -32.79 -19.59
C ASP A 1 -45.87 -33.36 -19.78
N GLY A 2 -45.11 -32.81 -20.72
CA GLY A 2 -43.76 -33.24 -21.08
C GLY A 2 -42.74 -32.32 -20.44
N ASP A 3 -42.10 -32.79 -19.37
CA ASP A 3 -41.00 -32.11 -18.70
C ASP A 3 -39.71 -32.37 -19.49
N ALA A 4 -39.35 -31.43 -20.37
CA ALA A 4 -38.14 -31.51 -21.17
C ALA A 4 -36.93 -31.18 -20.28
N LYS A 5 -36.33 -32.21 -19.67
CA LYS A 5 -35.02 -32.10 -19.03
C LYS A 5 -33.98 -31.70 -20.07
N VAL A 6 -33.57 -30.44 -20.05
CA VAL A 6 -32.47 -29.94 -20.86
C VAL A 6 -31.17 -30.59 -20.35
N LEU A 7 -30.70 -31.61 -21.06
CA LEU A 7 -29.43 -32.28 -20.80
C LEU A 7 -28.30 -31.40 -21.36
N HIS A 8 -27.74 -30.55 -20.51
CA HIS A 8 -26.52 -29.83 -20.86
C HIS A 8 -25.30 -30.76 -20.80
N HIS A 9 -24.42 -30.68 -21.80
CA HIS A 9 -23.13 -31.37 -21.78
C HIS A 9 -22.29 -30.84 -20.61
N ALA A 10 -21.56 -31.73 -19.92
CA ALA A 10 -20.77 -31.37 -18.75
C ALA A 10 -19.75 -30.25 -19.04
N GLU A 11 -19.19 -30.23 -20.25
CA GLU A 11 -18.27 -29.17 -20.70
C GLU A 11 -18.98 -27.82 -20.88
N CYS A 12 -20.24 -27.80 -21.33
CA CYS A 12 -21.04 -26.58 -21.45
C CYS A 12 -21.40 -26.02 -20.07
N MET A 13 -21.73 -26.88 -19.09
CA MET A 13 -21.97 -26.45 -17.71
C MET A 13 -20.71 -25.88 -17.07
N ALA A 14 -19.54 -26.50 -17.32
CA ALA A 14 -18.26 -26.00 -16.84
C ALA A 14 -17.93 -24.60 -17.42
N GLN A 15 -18.23 -24.36 -18.71
CA GLN A 15 -18.04 -23.05 -19.33
C GLN A 15 -18.96 -21.97 -18.74
N LEU A 16 -20.24 -22.31 -18.49
CA LEU A 16 -21.19 -21.39 -17.84
C LEU A 16 -20.73 -21.04 -16.43
N LEU A 17 -20.33 -22.03 -15.62
CA LEU A 17 -19.77 -21.82 -14.28
C LEU A 17 -18.51 -20.93 -14.31
N LEU A 18 -17.60 -21.14 -15.26
CA LEU A 18 -16.41 -20.30 -15.40
C LEU A 18 -16.76 -18.85 -15.80
N GLN A 19 -17.80 -18.67 -16.61
CA GLN A 19 -18.28 -17.34 -16.98
C GLN A 19 -18.92 -16.63 -15.76
N GLU A 20 -19.79 -17.31 -15.03
CA GLU A 20 -20.40 -16.79 -13.79
C GLU A 20 -19.34 -16.40 -12.75
N LEU A 21 -18.30 -17.23 -12.58
CA LEU A 21 -17.18 -16.91 -11.68
C LEU A 21 -16.44 -15.64 -12.10
N ARG A 22 -16.13 -15.48 -13.40
CA ARG A 22 -15.48 -14.26 -13.91
C ARG A 22 -16.35 -13.02 -13.71
N GLU A 23 -17.65 -13.13 -13.99
CA GLU A 23 -18.60 -12.03 -13.80
C GLU A 23 -18.70 -11.65 -12.31
N GLN A 24 -18.76 -12.64 -11.42
CA GLN A 24 -18.77 -12.43 -9.96
C GLN A 24 -17.47 -11.81 -9.45
N GLU A 25 -16.31 -12.26 -9.94
CA GLU A 25 -15.00 -11.68 -9.61
C GLU A 25 -14.92 -10.23 -10.08
N THR A 26 -15.40 -9.93 -11.28
CA THR A 26 -15.41 -8.57 -11.84
C THR A 26 -16.30 -7.66 -11.00
N LYS A 27 -17.52 -8.08 -10.70
CA LYS A 27 -18.45 -7.34 -9.85
C LYS A 27 -17.88 -7.11 -8.44
N SER A 28 -17.29 -8.15 -7.84
CA SER A 28 -16.64 -8.05 -6.53
C SER A 28 -15.43 -7.09 -6.56
N ALA A 29 -14.69 -7.05 -7.67
CA ALA A 29 -13.58 -6.12 -7.85
C ALA A 29 -14.08 -4.67 -7.98
N GLU A 30 -15.16 -4.45 -8.73
CA GLU A 30 -15.80 -3.14 -8.86
C GLU A 30 -16.34 -2.63 -7.52
N GLU A 31 -17.07 -3.46 -6.77
CA GLU A 31 -17.57 -3.13 -5.44
C GLU A 31 -16.43 -2.79 -4.46
N LYS A 32 -15.32 -3.54 -4.51
CA LYS A 32 -14.12 -3.25 -3.71
C LYS A 32 -13.44 -1.95 -4.13
N LEU A 33 -13.38 -1.65 -5.43
CA LEU A 33 -12.80 -0.40 -5.94
C LEU A 33 -13.65 0.81 -5.51
N GLU A 34 -14.97 0.68 -5.61
CA GLU A 34 -15.93 1.70 -5.19
C GLU A 34 -15.82 1.98 -3.69
N MET A 35 -15.84 0.93 -2.86
CA MET A 35 -15.65 1.06 -1.41
C MET A 35 -14.30 1.72 -1.08
N LYS A 36 -13.22 1.32 -1.76
CA LYS A 36 -11.91 1.95 -1.58
C LYS A 36 -11.92 3.42 -1.97
N ARG A 37 -12.65 3.81 -3.01
CA ARG A 37 -12.79 5.23 -3.40
C ARG A 37 -13.53 6.02 -2.33
N GLN A 38 -14.68 5.51 -1.86
CA GLN A 38 -15.48 6.14 -0.81
C GLN A 38 -14.68 6.34 0.48
N ARG A 39 -13.95 5.32 0.94
CA ARG A 39 -13.09 5.44 2.12
C ARG A 39 -11.96 6.45 1.93
N ARG A 40 -11.37 6.54 0.73
CA ARG A 40 -10.34 7.56 0.45
C ARG A 40 -10.91 8.97 0.56
N GLU A 41 -12.14 9.18 0.10
CA GLU A 41 -12.82 10.47 0.21
C GLU A 41 -13.23 10.78 1.66
N GLU A 42 -13.81 9.81 2.37
CA GLU A 42 -14.28 9.96 3.76
C GLU A 42 -13.14 10.26 4.74
N PHE A 43 -12.04 9.52 4.62
CA PHE A 43 -10.89 9.62 5.53
C PHE A 43 -9.76 10.46 4.97
N ASP A 44 -10.00 11.19 3.87
CA ASP A 44 -9.05 12.12 3.28
C ASP A 44 -7.70 11.44 2.92
N ILE A 45 -7.76 10.19 2.46
CA ILE A 45 -6.59 9.35 2.19
C ILE A 45 -6.01 9.71 0.82
N GLY A 46 -4.86 10.36 0.86
CA GLY A 46 -4.08 10.71 -0.32
C GLY A 46 -3.29 11.98 -0.08
N TRP A 47 -2.39 12.31 -1.00
CA TRP A 47 -1.71 13.58 -0.93
C TRP A 47 -2.62 14.71 -1.36
N LYS A 48 -2.88 15.66 -0.45
CA LYS A 48 -3.34 16.99 -0.85
C LYS A 48 -2.17 17.81 -1.39
N VAL A 49 -2.42 18.65 -2.38
CA VAL A 49 -1.38 19.49 -3.00
C VAL A 49 -0.64 20.34 -1.96
N GLU A 50 -1.38 20.82 -0.96
CA GLU A 50 -0.83 21.61 0.14
C GLU A 50 0.03 20.79 1.11
N GLN A 51 -0.12 19.47 1.13
CA GLN A 51 0.48 18.54 2.10
C GLN A 51 1.53 17.61 1.47
N ILE A 52 1.88 17.79 0.19
CA ILE A 52 2.85 16.94 -0.49
C ILE A 52 4.24 17.13 0.15
N PRO A 53 4.93 16.05 0.55
CA PRO A 53 6.24 16.12 1.16
C PRO A 53 7.24 16.85 0.26
N ARG A 54 7.96 17.80 0.85
CA ARG A 54 9.01 18.54 0.15
C ARG A 54 10.30 17.72 0.15
N ASN A 55 10.61 17.11 -0.99
CA ASN A 55 11.75 16.22 -1.11
C ASN A 55 13.09 16.93 -1.38
N ALA A 56 13.13 18.26 -1.41
CA ALA A 56 14.30 19.03 -1.85
C ALA A 56 15.59 18.70 -1.06
N ALA A 57 15.50 18.62 0.27
CA ALA A 57 16.66 18.32 1.12
C ALA A 57 17.20 16.90 0.91
N VAL A 58 16.30 15.93 0.73
CA VAL A 58 16.65 14.52 0.53
C VAL A 58 17.17 14.29 -0.88
N ALA A 59 16.53 14.89 -1.87
CA ALA A 59 16.96 14.86 -3.26
C ALA A 59 18.37 15.46 -3.43
N ALA A 60 18.72 16.52 -2.70
CA ALA A 60 20.07 17.08 -2.70
C ALA A 60 21.12 16.11 -2.16
N ARG A 61 20.77 15.22 -1.22
CA ARG A 61 21.66 14.18 -0.69
C ARG A 61 21.79 12.98 -1.62
N LEU A 62 20.79 12.75 -2.46
CA LEU A 62 20.81 11.71 -3.50
C LEU A 62 21.50 12.29 -4.74
N ASN A 63 22.82 12.10 -4.82
CA ASN A 63 23.64 12.53 -5.96
C ASN A 63 22.95 12.18 -7.29
N GLN A 64 22.57 13.21 -8.07
CA GLN A 64 21.89 13.17 -9.38
C GLN A 64 20.36 13.06 -9.40
N CYS A 65 19.65 13.52 -8.36
CA CYS A 65 18.19 13.60 -8.42
C CYS A 65 17.73 14.96 -9.02
N PRO A 66 17.21 15.02 -10.26
CA PRO A 66 16.81 16.27 -10.91
C PRO A 66 15.42 16.73 -10.41
N VAL A 67 15.27 16.89 -9.09
CA VAL A 67 14.01 17.34 -8.48
C VAL A 67 14.04 18.85 -8.39
N SER A 68 13.81 19.53 -9.52
CA SER A 68 13.91 21.00 -9.56
C SER A 68 12.71 21.72 -8.92
N ARG A 69 11.59 21.03 -8.63
CA ARG A 69 10.33 21.69 -8.20
C ARG A 69 9.43 20.87 -7.25
N GLY A 70 9.99 20.35 -6.16
CA GLY A 70 9.21 19.97 -4.97
C GLY A 70 8.72 18.52 -4.93
N MET A 71 8.06 18.03 -5.98
CA MET A 71 7.53 16.65 -6.04
C MET A 71 8.40 15.73 -6.91
N CYS A 72 8.49 14.47 -6.50
CA CYS A 72 9.17 13.43 -7.25
C CYS A 72 8.39 12.12 -7.23
N CYS A 73 8.64 11.28 -8.23
CA CYS A 73 8.08 9.94 -8.38
C CYS A 73 9.21 8.92 -8.66
N VAL A 74 8.86 7.64 -8.58
CA VAL A 74 9.72 6.53 -8.98
C VAL A 74 9.33 6.10 -10.40
N VAL A 75 10.33 6.02 -11.29
CA VAL A 75 10.15 5.60 -12.68
C VAL A 75 11.02 4.38 -12.94
N LEU A 76 10.41 3.30 -13.40
CA LEU A 76 11.12 2.15 -13.95
C LEU A 76 11.43 2.43 -15.42
N ARG A 77 12.70 2.26 -15.81
CA ARG A 77 13.09 2.45 -17.21
C ARG A 77 12.76 1.19 -18.01
N ASN A 78 12.24 1.33 -19.22
CA ASN A 78 11.82 0.18 -20.02
C ASN A 78 12.99 -0.71 -20.47
N ASP A 79 14.20 -0.15 -20.51
CA ASP A 79 15.43 -0.80 -20.96
C ASP A 79 16.33 -1.26 -19.80
N SER A 80 15.94 -1.03 -18.56
CA SER A 80 16.76 -1.31 -17.39
C SER A 80 15.90 -1.70 -16.19
N PRO A 81 16.28 -2.75 -15.44
CA PRO A 81 15.60 -3.08 -14.18
C PRO A 81 15.85 -2.03 -13.07
N VAL A 82 16.55 -0.95 -13.39
CA VAL A 82 16.88 0.11 -12.45
C VAL A 82 15.73 1.11 -12.37
N ALA A 83 15.15 1.21 -11.18
CA ALA A 83 14.26 2.31 -10.83
C ALA A 83 15.07 3.61 -10.63
N SER A 84 14.54 4.73 -11.10
CA SER A 84 15.13 6.05 -10.94
C SER A 84 14.11 7.05 -10.41
N ILE A 85 14.58 8.11 -9.75
CA ILE A 85 13.71 9.19 -9.28
C ILE A 85 13.60 10.25 -10.37
N ALA A 86 12.38 10.71 -10.64
CA ALA A 86 12.09 11.78 -11.58
C ALA A 86 11.21 12.86 -10.93
N SER A 87 11.22 14.07 -11.49
CA SER A 87 10.25 15.10 -11.12
C SER A 87 8.85 14.70 -11.60
N THR A 88 7.82 15.04 -10.82
CA THR A 88 6.42 14.87 -11.22
C THR A 88 5.62 16.14 -10.93
N VAL A 89 4.53 16.34 -11.68
CA VAL A 89 3.49 17.33 -11.38
C VAL A 89 2.18 16.66 -10.91
N GLU A 90 2.13 15.33 -10.98
CA GLU A 90 0.97 14.53 -10.61
C GLU A 90 1.05 14.16 -9.11
N PRO A 91 0.15 14.69 -8.25
CA PRO A 91 0.16 14.43 -6.81
C PRO A 91 0.02 12.95 -6.48
N SER A 92 -0.79 12.21 -7.24
CA SER A 92 -1.00 10.78 -6.99
C SER A 92 0.24 9.92 -7.25
N ALA A 93 1.18 10.43 -8.05
CA ALA A 93 2.47 9.80 -8.32
C ALA A 93 3.59 10.28 -7.36
N ALA A 94 3.31 11.27 -6.50
CA ALA A 94 4.31 11.83 -5.61
C ALA A 94 4.68 10.85 -4.48
N VAL A 95 5.98 10.70 -4.22
CA VAL A 95 6.51 9.88 -3.14
C VAL A 95 7.22 10.72 -2.10
N ASN A 96 7.16 10.30 -0.84
CA ASN A 96 8.04 10.82 0.20
C ASN A 96 9.38 10.08 0.10
N LEU A 97 10.46 10.78 -0.24
CA LEU A 97 11.78 10.16 -0.40
C LEU A 97 12.36 9.67 0.92
N GLU A 98 12.07 10.31 2.05
CA GLU A 98 12.55 9.82 3.36
C GLU A 98 11.92 8.46 3.65
N TYR A 99 10.60 8.34 3.47
CA TYR A 99 9.89 7.10 3.75
C TYR A 99 10.33 5.98 2.79
N LEU A 100 10.46 6.31 1.50
CA LEU A 100 10.98 5.37 0.51
C LEU A 100 12.40 4.91 0.85
N MET A 101 13.30 5.84 1.18
CA MET A 101 14.68 5.51 1.55
C MET A 101 14.73 4.64 2.81
N THR A 102 13.91 4.93 3.82
CA THR A 102 13.80 4.11 5.01
C THR A 102 13.32 2.70 4.68
N ALA A 103 12.26 2.56 3.88
CA ALA A 103 11.77 1.24 3.47
C ALA A 103 12.83 0.45 2.69
N LEU A 104 13.53 1.10 1.75
CA LEU A 104 14.63 0.50 1.00
C LEU A 104 15.82 0.13 1.90
N GLN A 105 16.14 0.94 2.90
CA GLN A 105 17.20 0.67 3.86
C GLN A 105 16.86 -0.55 4.73
N VAL A 106 15.62 -0.67 5.18
CA VAL A 106 15.13 -1.86 5.89
C VAL A 106 15.23 -3.08 4.99
N ARG A 107 14.75 -2.99 3.75
CA ARG A 107 14.82 -4.11 2.79
C ARG A 107 16.25 -4.54 2.51
N ALA A 108 17.16 -3.60 2.34
CA ALA A 108 18.57 -3.90 2.07
C ALA A 108 19.29 -4.55 3.27
N ARG A 109 18.94 -4.16 4.50
CA ARG A 109 19.62 -4.65 5.73
C ARG A 109 18.99 -5.91 6.31
N GLU A 110 17.66 -5.97 6.29
CA GLU A 110 16.86 -6.98 7.01
C GLU A 110 16.21 -8.00 6.05
N ASN A 111 16.36 -7.82 4.73
CA ASN A 111 15.73 -8.62 3.68
C ASN A 111 14.21 -8.77 3.83
N ARG A 112 13.55 -7.73 4.33
CA ARG A 112 12.10 -7.65 4.58
C ARG A 112 11.61 -6.21 4.58
N GLU A 113 10.31 -6.01 4.59
CA GLU A 113 9.71 -4.67 4.72
C GLU A 113 9.64 -4.25 6.20
N PRO A 114 9.54 -2.94 6.48
CA PRO A 114 9.24 -2.46 7.82
C PRO A 114 7.90 -3.04 8.30
N LEU A 115 7.84 -3.47 9.55
CA LEU A 115 6.63 -3.99 10.19
C LEU A 115 6.34 -3.22 11.48
N PHE A 116 5.07 -2.88 11.64
CA PHE A 116 4.55 -2.14 12.78
C PHE A 116 3.32 -2.86 13.34
N SER A 117 3.27 -3.02 14.67
CA SER A 117 2.14 -3.67 15.35
C SER A 117 1.96 -3.17 16.78
N LEU A 118 0.74 -3.31 17.29
CA LEU A 118 0.46 -3.24 18.72
C LEU A 118 0.45 -4.65 19.28
N ASP A 119 1.46 -4.98 20.06
CA ASP A 119 1.59 -6.30 20.67
C ASP A 119 1.17 -6.22 22.14
N PRO A 120 0.40 -7.20 22.64
CA PRO A 120 0.08 -7.27 24.07
C PRO A 120 1.37 -7.54 24.87
N LEU A 121 1.56 -6.85 25.99
CA LEU A 121 2.69 -7.10 26.90
C LEU A 121 2.63 -8.50 27.54
N ASP A 122 1.42 -9.02 27.73
CA ASP A 122 1.13 -10.37 28.18
C ASP A 122 0.38 -11.12 27.05
N PRO A 123 1.09 -11.94 26.25
CA PRO A 123 0.47 -12.74 25.21
C PRO A 123 -0.52 -13.78 25.73
N ALA A 124 -0.47 -14.15 27.01
CA ALA A 124 -1.40 -15.11 27.60
C ALA A 124 -2.78 -14.49 27.89
N ASN A 125 -2.84 -13.17 28.10
CA ASN A 125 -4.08 -12.43 28.37
C ASN A 125 -4.20 -11.17 27.49
N PRO A 126 -4.27 -11.31 26.16
CA PRO A 126 -4.12 -10.19 25.22
C PRO A 126 -5.22 -9.12 25.33
N LYS A 127 -6.41 -9.48 25.83
CA LYS A 127 -7.55 -8.54 25.99
C LYS A 127 -7.45 -7.66 27.24
N LEU A 128 -6.75 -8.11 28.26
CA LEU A 128 -6.58 -7.40 29.53
C LEU A 128 -5.18 -6.77 29.65
N SER A 129 -4.28 -7.18 28.77
CA SER A 129 -2.91 -6.69 28.74
C SER A 129 -2.83 -5.31 28.09
N MET A 130 -1.97 -4.46 28.64
CA MET A 130 -1.56 -3.24 27.96
C MET A 130 -0.84 -3.60 26.65
N GLN A 131 -1.05 -2.79 25.63
CA GLN A 131 -0.40 -2.95 24.33
C GLN A 131 0.85 -2.08 24.25
N ALA A 132 1.89 -2.59 23.59
CA ALA A 132 3.11 -1.87 23.31
C ALA A 132 3.34 -1.78 21.80
N LYS A 133 3.88 -0.64 21.35
CA LYS A 133 4.29 -0.47 19.96
C LYS A 133 5.49 -1.36 19.67
N ARG A 134 5.39 -2.18 18.63
CA ARG A 134 6.49 -2.96 18.09
C ARG A 134 6.91 -2.36 16.76
N PHE A 135 8.22 -2.22 16.61
CA PHE A 135 8.88 -1.74 15.41
C PHE A 135 9.82 -2.81 14.92
N GLU A 136 9.74 -3.07 13.63
CA GLU A 136 10.55 -4.07 13.00
C GLU A 136 11.12 -3.53 11.71
N PRO A 137 12.44 -3.27 11.66
CA PRO A 137 13.45 -3.51 12.69
C PRO A 137 13.38 -2.54 13.89
N ALA A 138 13.89 -2.98 15.05
CA ALA A 138 13.80 -2.25 16.31
C ALA A 138 14.45 -0.85 16.28
N TRP A 139 15.42 -0.63 15.40
CA TRP A 139 16.09 0.68 15.27
C TRP A 139 15.20 1.78 14.69
N LEU A 140 14.01 1.45 14.18
CA LEU A 140 13.00 2.44 13.80
C LEU A 140 12.32 3.07 15.03
N ALA A 141 12.28 2.37 16.16
CA ALA A 141 11.66 2.85 17.38
C ALA A 141 12.35 4.13 17.89
N GLY A 142 11.54 5.11 18.32
CA GLY A 142 12.06 6.39 18.82
C GLY A 142 12.59 7.34 17.74
N THR A 143 12.49 6.98 16.45
CA THR A 143 12.74 7.89 15.33
C THR A 143 11.45 8.57 14.89
N SER A 144 11.52 9.83 14.44
CA SER A 144 10.35 10.55 13.92
C SER A 144 9.70 9.82 12.73
N VAL A 145 10.52 9.30 11.81
CA VAL A 145 10.04 8.53 10.65
C VAL A 145 9.37 7.24 11.09
N GLY A 146 9.96 6.50 12.02
CA GLY A 146 9.38 5.26 12.54
C GLY A 146 8.02 5.48 13.19
N GLU A 147 7.88 6.51 14.03
CA GLU A 147 6.60 6.84 14.68
C GLU A 147 5.52 7.25 13.68
N VAL A 148 5.86 8.05 12.67
CA VAL A 148 4.89 8.45 11.63
C VAL A 148 4.46 7.25 10.79
N LEU A 149 5.40 6.39 10.38
CA LEU A 149 5.08 5.17 9.64
C LEU A 149 4.23 4.21 10.45
N PHE A 150 4.50 4.06 11.75
CA PHE A 150 3.67 3.28 12.66
C PHE A 150 2.23 3.80 12.70
N GLN A 151 2.05 5.11 12.92
CA GLN A 151 0.72 5.73 12.98
C GLN A 151 -0.03 5.54 11.65
N ALA A 152 0.65 5.75 10.53
CA ALA A 152 0.05 5.57 9.20
C ALA A 152 -0.39 4.12 8.97
N ASP A 153 0.49 3.14 9.22
CA ASP A 153 0.17 1.73 9.04
C ASP A 153 -0.96 1.26 9.97
N TYR A 154 -0.94 1.71 11.23
CA TYR A 154 -1.99 1.40 12.19
C TYR A 154 -3.36 1.99 11.78
N HIS A 155 -3.42 3.28 11.44
CA HIS A 155 -4.66 3.90 10.99
C HIS A 155 -5.18 3.28 9.70
N LEU A 156 -4.32 2.97 8.73
CA LEU A 156 -4.74 2.31 7.49
C LEU A 156 -5.35 0.93 7.75
N LYS A 157 -4.82 0.17 8.72
CA LYS A 157 -5.41 -1.11 9.15
C LYS A 157 -6.78 -0.94 9.81
N GLU A 158 -7.01 0.12 10.59
CA GLU A 158 -8.33 0.41 11.15
C GLU A 158 -9.37 0.76 10.08
N LEU A 159 -8.93 1.30 8.94
CA LEU A 159 -9.77 1.68 7.81
C LEU A 159 -9.95 0.57 6.75
N SER A 160 -9.34 -0.61 6.94
CA SER A 160 -9.33 -1.75 6.00
C SER A 160 -10.43 -2.75 6.31
#